data_AF-A0A2G7G589-F1
#
_entry.id   AF-A0A2G7G589-F1
#
_cell.length_a   1.000
_cell.length_b   1.000
_cell.length_c   1.000
_cell.angle_alpha   90.00
_cell.angle_beta   90.00
_cell.angle_gamma   90.00
#
_symmetry.space_group_name_H-M   'P 1'
#
loop_
_entity.id
_entity.type
_entity.pdbx_description
1 polymer ?
#
loop_
_entity_poly.entity_id
_entity_poly.type
_entity_poly.pdbx_seq_one_letter_code
_entity_poly.pdbx_strand_id
1 'polypeptide(L)' 'MSLTNRGGLALGESLFSQDGQTELKMGNDGKLEVYVDGELKWQSDNDENDDVRGVYLQDDGNSVMPV' A
#
# COMPACT_ATOMS: atom_id res chain seq x y z
N MET A 1 -10.08 -3.10 8.44
CA MET A 1 -10.38 -1.65 8.28
C MET A 1 -10.52 -1.36 6.79
N SER A 2 -11.29 -0.36 6.37
CA SER A 2 -11.38 0.03 4.95
C SER A 2 -10.58 1.30 4.70
N LEU A 3 -9.85 1.38 3.59
CA LEU A 3 -9.41 2.67 3.05
C LEU A 3 -10.67 3.46 2.65
N THR A 4 -11.06 4.43 3.49
CA THR A 4 -12.06 5.43 3.10
C THR A 4 -11.39 6.55 2.32
N ASN A 5 -12.16 7.23 1.47
CA ASN A 5 -11.80 8.19 0.41
C ASN A 5 -10.96 9.44 0.79
N ARG A 6 -10.16 9.38 1.86
CA ARG A 6 -9.30 10.46 2.36
C ARG A 6 -8.00 9.95 3.00
N GLY A 7 -7.78 8.64 3.03
CA GLY A 7 -6.61 8.02 3.65
C GLY A 7 -5.74 7.33 2.61
N GLY A 8 -4.43 7.56 2.71
CA GLY A 8 -3.41 6.77 2.04
C GLY A 8 -2.66 5.90 3.06
N LEU A 9 -1.71 5.11 2.57
CA LEU A 9 -0.67 4.50 3.40
C LEU A 9 0.63 5.28 3.15
N ALA A 10 1.18 5.87 4.20
CA ALA A 10 2.54 6.39 4.19
C ALA A 10 3.54 5.22 4.22
N LEU A 11 4.82 5.52 3.95
CA LEU A 11 5.89 4.52 4.05
C LEU A 11 5.90 3.84 5.43
N GLY A 12 5.94 2.52 5.41
CA GLY A 12 5.92 1.66 6.60
C GLY A 12 4.53 1.38 7.17
N GLU A 13 3.47 1.99 6.63
CA GLU A 13 2.10 1.74 7.08
C GLU A 13 1.47 0.53 6.40
N SER A 14 0.58 -0.13 7.14
CA SER A 14 -0.12 -1.33 6.70
C SER A 14 -1.62 -1.22 6.95
N LEU A 15 -2.39 -1.85 6.05
CA LEU A 15 -3.80 -2.12 6.21
C LEU A 15 -4.02 -3.63 6.25
N PHE A 16 -4.76 -4.08 7.27
CA PHE A 16 -5.09 -5.49 7.44
C PHE A 16 -6.54 -5.78 7.05
N SER A 17 -6.75 -6.94 6.43
CA SER A 17 -8.08 -7.55 6.28
C SER A 17 -8.73 -7.76 7.64
N GLN A 18 -10.05 -7.94 7.65
CA GLN A 18 -10.81 -8.04 8.90
C GLN A 18 -10.48 -9.29 9.73
N ASP A 19 -10.04 -10.36 9.06
CA ASP A 19 -9.51 -11.58 9.66
C ASP A 19 -8.02 -11.51 9.99
N GLY A 20 -7.32 -10.42 9.59
CA GLY A 20 -5.90 -10.21 9.82
C GLY A 20 -4.96 -11.08 8.98
N GLN A 21 -5.48 -11.92 8.07
CA GLN A 21 -4.66 -12.83 7.27
C GLN A 21 -3.98 -12.14 6.09
N THR A 22 -4.59 -11.07 5.56
CA THR A 22 -4.07 -10.30 4.44
C THR A 22 -3.59 -8.94 4.91
N GLU A 23 -2.40 -8.57 4.50
CA GLU A 23 -1.79 -7.27 4.76
C GLU A 23 -1.49 -6.58 3.42
N LEU A 24 -2.00 -5.36 3.26
CA LEU A 24 -1.56 -4.42 2.24
C LEU A 24 -0.60 -3.44 2.91
N LYS A 25 0.67 -3.45 2.52
CA LYS A 25 1.74 -2.68 3.14
C LYS A 25 2.38 -1.73 2.14
N MET A 26 2.52 -0.48 2.52
CA MET A 26 3.39 0.46 1.82
C MET A 26 4.81 0.27 2.37
N GLY A 27 5.66 -0.44 1.63
CA GLY A 27 7.05 -0.71 2.00
C GLY A 27 7.87 0.57 2.11
N ASN A 28 8.91 0.55 2.94
CA ASN A 28 9.85 1.68 3.07
C ASN A 28 10.71 1.88 1.82
N ASP A 29 10.74 0.89 0.93
CA ASP A 29 11.41 0.90 -0.36
C ASP A 29 10.52 1.47 -1.49
N GLY A 30 9.40 2.10 -1.13
CA GLY A 30 8.50 2.72 -2.10
C GLY A 30 7.61 1.73 -2.86
N LYS A 31 7.59 0.45 -2.48
CA LYS A 31 6.71 -0.56 -3.10
C LYS A 31 5.41 -0.74 -2.33
N LEU A 32 4.35 -1.02 -3.06
CA LEU A 32 3.10 -1.50 -2.48
C LEU A 32 3.10 -3.04 -2.49
N GLU A 33 3.01 -3.64 -1.31
CA GLU A 33 3.18 -5.07 -1.09
C GLU A 33 1.88 -5.70 -0.56
N VAL A 34 1.58 -6.93 -0.98
CA VAL A 34 0.47 -7.73 -0.44
C VAL A 34 1.00 -9.03 0.13
N TYR A 35 0.75 -9.23 1.42
CA TYR A 35 1.06 -10.47 2.13
C TYR A 35 -0.22 -11.23 2.45
N VAL A 36 -0.17 -12.56 2.36
CA VAL A 36 -1.21 -13.47 2.85
C VAL A 36 -0.54 -14.49 3.75
N ASP A 37 -1.00 -14.58 5.00
CA ASP A 37 -0.39 -15.39 6.07
C ASP A 37 1.12 -15.12 6.25
N GLY A 38 1.52 -13.86 6.04
CA GLY A 38 2.91 -13.41 6.12
C GLY A 38 3.77 -13.72 4.89
N GLU A 39 3.22 -14.36 3.86
CA GLU A 39 3.93 -14.61 2.60
C GLU A 39 3.60 -13.54 1.55
N LEU A 40 4.63 -12.99 0.91
CA LEU A 40 4.45 -12.03 -0.19
C LEU A 40 3.76 -12.73 -1.38
N LYS A 41 2.58 -12.25 -1.76
CA LYS A 41 1.80 -12.77 -2.90
C LYS A 41 1.84 -11.86 -4.12
N TRP A 42 1.99 -10.55 -3.90
CA TRP A 42 2.05 -9.56 -4.96
C TRP A 42 2.81 -8.32 -4.50
N GLN A 43 3.45 -7.63 -5.43
CA GLN A 43 4.01 -6.29 -5.22
C GLN A 43 3.84 -5.45 -6.48
N SER A 44 3.84 -4.12 -6.33
CA SER A 44 3.92 -3.21 -7.47
C SER A 44 5.30 -3.30 -8.15
N ASP A 45 5.30 -3.37 -9.48
CA ASP A 45 6.52 -3.14 -10.26
C ASP A 45 6.77 -1.65 -10.36
N ASN A 46 7.72 -1.18 -9.57
CA ASN A 46 8.46 0.04 -9.83
C ASN A 46 9.93 -0.31 -9.58
N ASP A 47 10.79 -0.06 -10.57
CA ASP A 47 12.22 0.15 -10.32
C ASP A 47 12.32 1.08 -9.10
N GLU A 48 13.10 0.68 -8.11
CA GLU A 48 13.25 1.31 -6.79
C GLU A 48 13.16 2.84 -6.90
N ASN A 49 11.96 3.39 -6.67
CA ASN A 49 11.73 4.83 -6.70
C ASN A 49 11.74 5.30 -5.25
N ASP A 50 12.94 5.64 -4.79
CA ASP A 50 13.19 6.17 -3.44
C ASP A 50 12.39 7.45 -3.14
N ASP A 51 11.83 8.09 -4.17
CA ASP A 51 11.02 9.30 -4.05
C ASP A 51 9.53 9.04 -3.75
N VAL A 52 9.06 7.79 -3.80
CA VAL A 52 7.65 7.48 -3.49
C VAL A 52 7.36 7.77 -2.01
N ARG A 53 6.36 8.63 -1.76
CA ARG A 53 6.00 9.05 -0.38
C ARG A 53 4.81 8.30 0.21
N GLY A 54 4.24 7.35 -0.52
CA GLY A 54 3.10 6.55 -0.08
C GLY A 54 2.12 6.27 -1.23
N VAL A 55 1.02 5.61 -0.92
CA VAL A 55 -0.10 5.38 -1.84
C VAL A 55 -1.34 6.09 -1.33
N TYR A 56 -2.05 6.80 -2.21
CA TYR A 56 -3.23 7.61 -1.86
C TYR A 56 -4.40 7.24 -2.74
N LEU A 57 -5.56 6.96 -2.12
CA LEU A 57 -6.82 6.83 -2.81
C LEU A 57 -7.49 8.20 -2.90
N GLN A 58 -7.66 8.70 -4.12
CA GLN A 58 -8.23 10.01 -4.42
C GLN A 58 -9.76 9.96 -4.53
N ASP A 59 -10.41 11.13 -4.40
CA ASP A 59 -11.88 11.27 -4.40
C ASP A 59 -12.57 10.72 -5.66
N ASP A 60 -11.85 10.65 -6.77
CA ASP A 60 -12.29 10.13 -8.06
C ASP A 60 -12.17 8.60 -8.19
N GLY A 61 -11.72 7.92 -7.13
CA GLY A 61 -11.50 6.47 -7.10
C GLY A 61 -10.17 6.04 -7.72
N ASN A 62 -9.31 6.97 -8.09
CA ASN A 62 -7.98 6.66 -8.59
C ASN A 62 -7.00 6.40 -7.43
N SER A 63 -6.16 5.38 -7.58
CA SER A 63 -5.10 5.06 -6.61
C SER A 63 -3.77 5.50 -7.18
N VAL A 64 -3.10 6.43 -6.49
CA VAL A 64 -1.91 7.13 -7.00
C VAL A 64 -0.74 6.97 -6.03
N MET A 65 0.43 6.65 -6.57
CA MET A 65 1.72 6.65 -5.87
C MET A 65 2.54 7.86 -6.37
N PRO A 66 2.48 9.02 -5.69
CA PRO A 66 3.24 10.20 -6.10
C PRO A 66 4.73 10.07 -5.73
N VAL A 67 5.58 10.62 -6.61
CA VAL A 67 6.99 10.97 -6.36
C VAL A 67 7.10 12.39 -5.80
#